data_AF-A0A9E1VGB0-F1
#
_entry.id   AF-A0A9E1VGB0-F1
#
_cell.length_a   1.000
_cell.length_b   1.000
_cell.length_c   1.000
_cell.angle_alpha   90.00
_cell.angle_beta   90.00
_cell.angle_gamma   90.00
#
_symmetry.space_group_name_H-M   'P 1'
#
loop_
_entity.id
_entity.type
_entity.pdbx_description
1 polymer ?
#
loop_
_entity_poly.entity_id
_entity_poly.type
_entity_poly.pdbx_seq_one_letter_code
_entity_poly.pdbx_strand_id
1 'polypeptide(L)'
;MKKIIQLSFLFTVLLLTAQEKAAPVFKDGEAQIIEAFNTPDQWIRHDLWVETNFDTDGDGKMDRMHVAVTRPFQTDSEGLTLPVIYVTSPYFAGVAPETEGAFWNVNHELGEKVASIVHPEVTRKGKRPIISNSHIKKWIPRGYIVVHSSSPGTGLSQGAPTVGGQNESLAPKAVIDWLCGRVSGYTTPYGSEIVVAYWSTGKVGMTGTSYNGTLPLAAATTGVEGLEAIIPIAPNTSYYHYYRSNGLVRSPGGYLGEDIDVLYDFIHSGDESKRA
;
A
#
# COMPACT_ATOMS: atom_id res chain seq x y z
N MET A 1 44.36 57.04 -46.76
CA MET A 1 44.31 56.44 -45.41
C MET A 1 43.10 55.51 -45.33
N LYS A 2 43.28 54.19 -45.51
CA LYS A 2 42.21 53.19 -45.37
C LYS A 2 42.27 52.62 -43.96
N LYS A 3 41.23 52.85 -43.14
CA LYS A 3 41.09 52.26 -41.79
C LYS A 3 40.59 50.83 -41.94
N ILE A 4 41.39 49.87 -41.50
CA ILE A 4 41.00 48.47 -41.35
C ILE A 4 40.32 48.34 -39.99
N ILE A 5 39.03 47.99 -39.98
CA ILE A 5 38.27 47.69 -38.77
C ILE A 5 38.47 46.20 -38.50
N GLN A 6 39.25 45.86 -37.46
CA GLN A 6 39.32 44.49 -36.95
C GLN A 6 38.06 44.22 -36.13
N LEU A 7 37.24 43.27 -36.61
CA LEU A 7 36.08 42.76 -35.89
C LEU A 7 36.54 41.51 -35.10
N SER A 8 36.74 41.68 -33.80
CA SER A 8 37.05 40.56 -32.90
C SER A 8 35.76 39.82 -32.54
N PHE A 9 35.59 38.61 -33.06
CA PHE A 9 34.51 37.72 -32.64
C PHE A 9 34.87 37.08 -31.29
N LEU A 10 34.13 37.48 -30.23
CA LEU A 10 34.21 36.85 -28.92
C LEU A 10 33.40 35.55 -28.97
N PHE A 11 34.08 34.40 -29.03
CA PHE A 11 33.44 33.07 -28.96
C PHE A 11 33.18 32.74 -27.48
N THR A 12 31.96 32.96 -27.02
CA THR A 12 31.53 32.52 -25.69
C THR A 12 31.28 31.00 -25.73
N VAL A 13 32.21 30.21 -25.19
CA VAL A 13 32.02 28.77 -25.02
C VAL A 13 31.05 28.55 -23.86
N LEU A 14 29.79 28.27 -24.16
CA LEU A 14 28.81 27.77 -23.19
C LEU A 14 29.19 26.32 -22.84
N LEU A 15 29.88 26.16 -21.71
CA LEU A 15 30.06 24.86 -21.05
C LEU A 15 28.69 24.41 -20.53
N LEU A 16 27.97 23.63 -21.33
CA LEU A 16 26.86 22.81 -20.85
C LEU A 16 27.46 21.71 -19.96
N THR A 17 27.46 21.93 -18.64
CA THR A 17 27.64 20.83 -17.69
C THR A 17 26.44 19.91 -17.86
N ALA A 18 26.63 18.76 -18.52
CA ALA A 18 25.65 17.69 -18.47
C ALA A 18 25.53 17.26 -16.99
N GLN A 19 24.46 17.68 -16.33
CA GLN A 19 24.19 17.26 -14.97
C GLN A 19 23.99 15.75 -14.99
N GLU A 20 24.83 15.02 -14.28
CA GLU A 20 24.75 13.57 -14.20
C GLU A 20 23.40 13.19 -13.59
N LYS A 21 22.62 12.37 -14.31
CA LYS A 21 21.28 11.97 -13.86
C LYS A 21 21.38 11.18 -12.55
N ALA A 22 20.46 11.43 -11.63
CA ALA A 22 20.43 10.71 -10.38
C ALA A 22 20.02 9.25 -10.60
N ALA A 23 20.78 8.31 -10.02
CA ALA A 23 20.53 6.88 -10.13
C ALA A 23 20.78 6.17 -8.78
N PRO A 24 20.11 5.04 -8.52
CA PRO A 24 20.43 4.19 -7.37
C PRO A 24 21.90 3.71 -7.41
N VAL A 25 22.56 3.69 -6.26
CA VAL A 25 23.93 3.19 -6.09
C VAL A 25 23.90 2.04 -5.08
N PHE A 26 24.63 0.97 -5.39
CA PHE A 26 24.77 -0.20 -4.54
C PHE A 26 26.23 -0.37 -4.13
N LYS A 27 26.45 -0.69 -2.86
CA LYS A 27 27.77 -1.02 -2.31
C LYS A 27 27.63 -2.26 -1.44
N ASP A 28 28.50 -3.24 -1.64
CA ASP A 28 28.50 -4.50 -0.89
C ASP A 28 27.13 -5.23 -0.90
N GLY A 29 26.36 -5.06 -1.99
CA GLY A 29 25.02 -5.63 -2.16
C GLY A 29 23.88 -4.81 -1.55
N GLU A 30 24.16 -3.67 -0.91
CA GLU A 30 23.15 -2.84 -0.26
C GLU A 30 22.87 -1.53 -1.02
N ALA A 31 21.60 -1.14 -1.08
CA ALA A 31 21.18 0.15 -1.63
C ALA A 31 21.63 1.31 -0.73
N GLN A 32 22.38 2.25 -1.28
CA GLN A 32 22.96 3.38 -0.56
C GLN A 32 22.00 4.58 -0.56
N ILE A 33 22.18 5.48 0.41
CA ILE A 33 21.50 6.77 0.41
C ILE A 33 22.10 7.64 -0.70
N ILE A 34 21.24 8.21 -1.53
CA ILE A 34 21.59 9.15 -2.59
C ILE A 34 21.08 10.54 -2.19
N GLU A 35 21.98 11.50 -2.05
CA GLU A 35 21.64 12.87 -1.64
C GLU A 35 20.57 13.51 -2.55
N ALA A 36 20.62 13.24 -3.85
CA ALA A 36 19.61 13.72 -4.80
C ALA A 36 18.19 13.22 -4.46
N PHE A 37 18.06 11.99 -3.94
CA PHE A 37 16.77 11.44 -3.50
C PHE A 37 16.43 11.83 -2.05
N ASN A 38 17.40 12.31 -1.27
CA ASN A 38 17.23 12.69 0.13
C ASN A 38 16.74 14.14 0.29
N THR A 39 15.70 14.51 -0.46
CA THR A 39 15.09 15.85 -0.51
C THR A 39 13.62 15.81 -0.09
N PRO A 40 13.30 15.59 1.21
CA PRO A 40 11.92 15.35 1.67
C PRO A 40 10.89 16.39 1.22
N ASP A 41 11.29 17.66 1.16
CA ASP A 41 10.42 18.78 0.78
C ASP A 41 10.11 18.80 -0.73
N GLN A 42 10.88 18.07 -1.53
CA GLN A 42 10.69 17.94 -2.97
C GLN A 42 10.05 16.59 -3.35
N TRP A 43 9.86 15.66 -2.40
CA TRP A 43 9.22 14.39 -2.72
C TRP A 43 7.81 14.60 -3.24
N ILE A 44 7.49 13.93 -4.34
CA ILE A 44 6.15 13.93 -4.89
C ILE A 44 5.32 12.96 -4.07
N ARG A 45 4.21 13.45 -3.53
CA ARG A 45 3.24 12.67 -2.76
C ARG A 45 1.86 12.85 -3.37
N HIS A 46 1.25 11.76 -3.80
CA HIS A 46 -0.10 11.77 -4.34
C HIS A 46 -0.82 10.47 -3.98
N ASP A 47 -2.12 10.42 -4.20
CA ASP A 47 -2.91 9.21 -4.07
C ASP A 47 -3.89 9.06 -5.23
N LEU A 48 -4.43 7.86 -5.37
CA LEU A 48 -5.31 7.45 -6.46
C LEU A 48 -6.13 6.21 -6.05
N TRP A 49 -6.97 5.73 -6.96
CA TRP A 49 -7.79 4.52 -6.80
C TRP A 49 -7.50 3.53 -7.92
N VAL A 50 -6.99 2.34 -7.58
CA VAL A 50 -6.71 1.27 -8.55
C VAL A 50 -7.92 0.36 -8.67
N GLU A 51 -8.42 0.19 -9.89
CA GLU A 51 -9.57 -0.67 -10.16
C GLU A 51 -9.22 -2.15 -10.07
N THR A 52 -10.11 -2.91 -9.46
CA THR A 52 -9.99 -4.36 -9.28
C THR A 52 -10.91 -5.09 -10.26
N ASN A 53 -11.00 -6.42 -10.11
CA ASN A 53 -11.87 -7.29 -10.91
C ASN A 53 -12.96 -7.96 -10.06
N PHE A 54 -13.27 -7.40 -8.89
CA PHE A 54 -14.28 -7.90 -7.98
C PHE A 54 -15.16 -6.77 -7.47
N ASP A 55 -16.35 -7.12 -7.01
CA ASP A 55 -17.35 -6.23 -6.42
C ASP A 55 -17.79 -6.88 -5.10
N THR A 56 -17.18 -6.46 -4.00
CA THR A 56 -17.40 -7.09 -2.68
C THR A 56 -18.50 -6.42 -1.88
N ASP A 57 -18.92 -5.22 -2.30
CA ASP A 57 -20.06 -4.51 -1.69
C ASP A 57 -21.35 -4.60 -2.51
N GLY A 58 -21.32 -5.25 -3.68
CA GLY A 58 -22.47 -5.63 -4.49
C GLY A 58 -23.17 -4.46 -5.18
N ASP A 59 -22.48 -3.32 -5.35
CA ASP A 59 -23.06 -2.12 -5.94
C ASP A 59 -23.10 -2.14 -7.49
N GLY A 60 -22.61 -3.22 -8.10
CA GLY A 60 -22.56 -3.43 -9.54
C GLY A 60 -21.36 -2.78 -10.21
N LYS A 61 -20.41 -2.22 -9.46
CA LYS A 61 -19.15 -1.66 -9.94
C LYS A 61 -17.99 -2.42 -9.33
N MET A 62 -16.89 -2.52 -10.08
CA MET A 62 -15.68 -3.12 -9.53
C MET A 62 -15.10 -2.20 -8.44
N ASP A 63 -14.70 -2.80 -7.33
CA ASP A 63 -14.09 -2.09 -6.21
C ASP A 63 -12.79 -1.43 -6.67
N ARG A 64 -12.50 -0.22 -6.15
CA ARG A 64 -11.21 0.43 -6.33
C ARG A 64 -10.46 0.61 -5.02
N MET A 65 -9.19 0.24 -5.04
CA MET A 65 -8.29 0.32 -3.89
C MET A 65 -7.62 1.68 -3.82
N HIS A 66 -7.75 2.36 -2.68
CA HIS A 66 -7.02 3.59 -2.42
C HIS A 66 -5.54 3.32 -2.24
N VAL A 67 -4.71 4.03 -3.00
CA VAL A 67 -3.25 3.88 -3.05
C VAL A 67 -2.60 5.23 -2.84
N ALA A 68 -1.72 5.33 -1.86
CA ALA A 68 -0.83 6.46 -1.65
C ALA A 68 0.57 6.15 -2.19
N VAL A 69 1.15 7.11 -2.90
CA VAL A 69 2.47 7.02 -3.54
C VAL A 69 3.35 8.12 -3.01
N THR A 70 4.60 7.79 -2.71
CA THR A 70 5.66 8.78 -2.50
C THR A 70 6.87 8.39 -3.36
N ARG A 71 7.40 9.35 -4.12
CA ARG A 71 8.51 9.15 -5.06
C ARG A 71 9.43 10.39 -5.14
N PRO A 72 10.71 10.23 -5.49
CA PRO A 72 11.63 11.35 -5.65
C PRO A 72 11.28 12.16 -6.91
N PHE A 73 11.47 13.50 -6.89
CA PHE A 73 11.03 14.37 -7.99
C PHE A 73 11.72 14.10 -9.33
N GLN A 74 12.87 13.43 -9.32
CA GLN A 74 13.61 13.00 -10.52
C GLN A 74 12.81 12.07 -11.41
N THR A 75 11.80 11.41 -10.85
CA THR A 75 10.82 10.64 -11.64
C THR A 75 10.00 11.52 -12.59
N ASP A 76 9.82 12.82 -12.31
CA ASP A 76 9.23 13.81 -13.22
C ASP A 76 10.28 14.56 -14.03
N SER A 77 11.39 14.98 -13.41
CA SER A 77 12.35 15.87 -14.06
C SER A 77 13.38 15.18 -14.95
N GLU A 78 13.69 13.90 -14.70
CA GLU A 78 14.79 13.19 -15.39
C GLU A 78 14.32 11.93 -16.14
N GLY A 79 13.04 11.57 -16.02
CA GLY A 79 12.48 10.33 -16.55
C GLY A 79 12.96 9.09 -15.77
N LEU A 80 13.35 9.27 -14.50
CA LEU A 80 13.82 8.18 -13.66
C LEU A 80 12.67 7.19 -13.39
N THR A 81 12.95 5.89 -13.57
CA THR A 81 12.08 4.81 -13.09
C THR A 81 12.76 4.06 -11.96
N LEU A 82 11.99 3.66 -10.95
CA LEU A 82 12.52 2.96 -9.76
C LEU A 82 11.68 1.73 -9.40
N PRO A 83 12.27 0.73 -8.71
CA PRO A 83 11.51 -0.34 -8.07
C PRO A 83 10.66 0.18 -6.92
N VAL A 84 9.64 -0.61 -6.56
CA VAL A 84 8.62 -0.22 -5.58
C VAL A 84 8.71 -1.08 -4.32
N ILE A 85 8.67 -0.45 -3.15
CA ILE A 85 8.36 -1.11 -1.87
C ILE A 85 6.89 -0.85 -1.55
N TYR A 86 6.09 -1.91 -1.55
CA TYR A 86 4.65 -1.87 -1.38
C TYR A 86 4.23 -2.47 -0.03
N VAL A 87 3.36 -1.76 0.69
CA VAL A 87 2.68 -2.29 1.89
C VAL A 87 1.20 -2.02 1.77
N THR A 88 0.40 -3.08 1.86
CA THR A 88 -1.05 -2.98 2.01
C THR A 88 -1.44 -3.27 3.45
N SER A 89 -2.51 -2.65 3.93
CA SER A 89 -2.91 -2.77 5.33
C SER A 89 -4.39 -2.47 5.50
N PRO A 90 -5.11 -3.29 6.28
CA PRO A 90 -6.47 -2.97 6.70
C PRO A 90 -6.50 -1.91 7.81
N TYR A 91 -5.36 -1.60 8.43
CA TYR A 91 -5.26 -0.75 9.62
C TYR A 91 -4.97 0.74 9.33
N PHE A 92 -4.59 1.10 8.11
CA PHE A 92 -4.02 2.43 7.82
C PHE A 92 -4.98 3.58 8.07
N ALA A 93 -6.28 3.31 7.99
CA ALA A 93 -7.31 4.32 8.13
C ALA A 93 -8.06 4.25 9.47
N GLY A 94 -7.42 3.69 10.50
CA GLY A 94 -8.02 3.51 11.81
C GLY A 94 -8.62 2.11 12.01
N VAL A 95 -8.82 1.78 13.28
CA VAL A 95 -9.36 0.51 13.77
C VAL A 95 -10.40 0.80 14.84
N ALA A 96 -11.25 -0.18 15.13
CA ALA A 96 -12.26 -0.04 16.18
C ALA A 96 -11.60 0.27 17.54
N PRO A 97 -12.25 1.07 18.40
CA PRO A 97 -11.77 1.26 19.77
C PRO A 97 -11.95 -0.02 20.59
N GLU A 98 -11.16 -0.15 21.65
CA GLU A 98 -11.44 -1.16 22.67
C GLU A 98 -12.85 -0.94 23.23
N THR A 99 -13.68 -1.98 23.15
CA THR A 99 -15.09 -1.93 23.52
C THR A 99 -15.42 -3.14 24.38
N GLU A 100 -16.00 -2.89 25.55
CA GLU A 100 -16.42 -3.97 26.45
C GLU A 100 -17.46 -4.86 25.76
N GLY A 101 -17.25 -6.18 25.84
CA GLY A 101 -18.13 -7.16 25.20
C GLY A 101 -17.91 -7.36 23.70
N ALA A 102 -16.90 -6.72 23.08
CA ALA A 102 -16.58 -6.96 21.67
C ALA A 102 -15.91 -8.31 21.41
N PHE A 103 -15.48 -9.01 22.46
CA PHE A 103 -14.84 -10.33 22.37
C PHE A 103 -15.80 -11.38 22.91
N TRP A 104 -15.77 -12.58 22.32
CA TRP A 104 -16.61 -13.68 22.77
C TRP A 104 -16.30 -14.06 24.22
N ASN A 105 -17.34 -14.25 25.04
CA ASN A 105 -17.14 -14.82 26.37
C ASN A 105 -16.60 -16.24 26.19
N VAL A 106 -15.43 -16.53 26.77
CA VAL A 106 -14.79 -17.85 26.73
C VAL A 106 -15.07 -18.70 27.99
N ASN A 107 -15.68 -18.10 29.02
CA ASN A 107 -16.03 -18.79 30.25
C ASN A 107 -17.45 -19.35 30.15
N HIS A 108 -17.59 -20.47 29.44
CA HIS A 108 -18.81 -21.23 29.23
C HIS A 108 -18.48 -22.69 28.89
N GLU A 109 -19.46 -23.57 28.97
CA GLU A 109 -19.27 -24.99 28.63
C GLU A 109 -19.18 -25.21 27.11
N LEU A 110 -18.51 -26.31 26.72
CA LEU A 110 -18.40 -26.68 25.31
C LEU A 110 -19.78 -26.93 24.69
N GLY A 111 -20.06 -26.23 23.58
CA GLY A 111 -21.35 -26.31 22.88
C GLY A 111 -22.47 -25.49 23.51
N GLU A 112 -22.20 -24.77 24.61
CA GLU A 112 -23.14 -23.83 25.19
C GLU A 112 -23.37 -22.64 24.24
N LYS A 113 -24.62 -22.19 24.12
CA LYS A 113 -24.94 -20.96 23.41
C LYS A 113 -24.61 -19.78 24.31
N VAL A 114 -23.70 -18.93 23.86
CA VAL A 114 -23.35 -17.68 24.53
C VAL A 114 -24.09 -16.49 23.93
N ALA A 115 -24.16 -15.39 24.68
CA ALA A 115 -24.65 -14.12 24.17
C ALA A 115 -23.76 -13.63 23.02
N SER A 116 -24.36 -12.87 22.09
CA SER A 116 -23.63 -12.23 21.00
C SER A 116 -22.67 -11.16 21.52
N ILE A 117 -21.61 -10.90 20.75
CA ILE A 117 -20.68 -9.81 21.02
C ILE A 117 -21.29 -8.44 20.68
N VAL A 118 -20.63 -7.39 21.17
CA VAL A 118 -20.87 -6.01 20.76
C VAL A 118 -20.06 -5.74 19.49
N HIS A 119 -20.68 -5.15 18.48
CA HIS A 119 -20.01 -4.78 17.22
C HIS A 119 -19.62 -3.28 17.27
N PRO A 120 -18.34 -2.94 17.50
CA PRO A 120 -17.90 -1.55 17.57
C PRO A 120 -17.72 -0.94 16.19
N GLU A 121 -18.08 0.35 16.07
CA GLU A 121 -17.86 1.11 14.84
C GLU A 121 -16.44 1.70 14.77
N VAL A 122 -15.87 1.70 13.56
CA VAL A 122 -14.56 2.30 13.31
C VAL A 122 -14.70 3.77 12.91
N THR A 123 -14.06 4.68 13.65
CA THR A 123 -13.86 6.05 13.18
C THR A 123 -12.70 6.09 12.19
N ARG A 124 -12.98 6.41 10.92
CA ARG A 124 -11.94 6.53 9.89
C ARG A 124 -10.97 7.68 10.22
N LYS A 125 -9.66 7.41 10.09
CA LYS A 125 -8.55 8.33 10.35
C LYS A 125 -7.61 8.42 9.14
N GLY A 126 -6.69 9.38 9.18
CA GLY A 126 -5.63 9.54 8.18
C GLY A 126 -5.68 10.91 7.49
N LYS A 127 -4.53 11.35 6.97
CA LYS A 127 -4.42 12.58 6.18
C LYS A 127 -3.91 12.21 4.81
N ARG A 128 -4.72 12.37 3.76
CA ARG A 128 -4.27 12.14 2.38
C ARG A 128 -3.11 13.07 2.00
N PRO A 129 -2.13 12.62 1.20
CA PRO A 129 -1.84 11.23 0.77
C PRO A 129 -0.82 10.53 1.71
N ILE A 130 -0.81 10.88 3.00
CA ILE A 130 0.20 10.48 3.98
C ILE A 130 -0.28 9.25 4.76
N ILE A 131 0.42 8.13 4.58
CA ILE A 131 0.22 6.91 5.39
C ILE A 131 1.37 6.70 6.39
N SER A 132 2.63 6.61 5.93
CA SER A 132 3.77 6.41 6.84
C SER A 132 4.97 7.26 6.45
N ASN A 133 5.33 8.23 7.31
CA ASN A 133 6.52 9.06 7.12
C ASN A 133 7.82 8.31 7.45
N SER A 134 7.79 7.30 8.33
CA SER A 134 8.99 6.51 8.65
C SER A 134 9.39 5.61 7.49
N HIS A 135 8.42 5.02 6.79
CA HIS A 135 8.69 4.11 5.67
C HIS A 135 9.27 4.86 4.47
N ILE A 136 8.71 6.02 4.12
CA ILE A 136 9.23 6.84 3.02
C ILE A 136 10.63 7.38 3.32
N LYS A 137 10.92 7.78 4.58
CA LYS A 137 12.27 8.23 4.99
C LYS A 137 13.31 7.12 4.88
N LYS A 138 12.91 5.87 5.06
CA LYS A 138 13.83 4.73 4.92
C LYS A 138 14.17 4.47 3.45
N TRP A 139 13.17 4.43 2.57
CA TRP A 139 13.33 3.84 1.25
C TRP A 139 13.49 4.83 0.11
N ILE A 140 12.90 6.03 0.20
CA ILE A 140 13.02 7.05 -0.87
C ILE A 140 14.47 7.47 -1.09
N PRO A 141 15.25 7.82 -0.03
CA PRO A 141 16.66 8.17 -0.22
C PRO A 141 17.51 7.04 -0.81
N ARG A 142 17.04 5.78 -0.73
CA ARG A 142 17.73 4.58 -1.24
C ARG A 142 17.33 4.20 -2.66
N GLY A 143 16.57 5.06 -3.35
CA GLY A 143 16.18 4.80 -4.74
C GLY A 143 15.02 3.81 -4.89
N TYR A 144 14.07 3.81 -3.95
CA TYR A 144 12.83 3.04 -4.06
C TYR A 144 11.63 3.96 -3.97
N ILE A 145 10.59 3.68 -4.75
CA ILE A 145 9.29 4.33 -4.60
C ILE A 145 8.51 3.59 -3.54
N VAL A 146 7.82 4.32 -2.67
CA VAL A 146 7.04 3.72 -1.60
C VAL A 146 5.56 3.85 -1.92
N VAL A 147 4.88 2.72 -1.91
CA VAL A 147 3.46 2.61 -2.17
C VAL A 147 2.79 2.01 -0.95
N HIS A 148 1.68 2.62 -0.54
CA HIS A 148 0.82 2.15 0.51
C HIS A 148 -0.60 2.01 -0.02
N SER A 149 -1.33 0.95 0.35
CA SER A 149 -2.75 0.85 0.02
C SER A 149 -3.57 0.45 1.25
N SER A 150 -4.83 0.88 1.26
CA SER A 150 -5.81 0.36 2.20
C SER A 150 -6.43 -0.91 1.61
N SER A 151 -6.62 -1.95 2.42
CA SER A 151 -7.29 -3.20 1.99
C SER A 151 -8.76 -2.98 1.59
N PRO A 152 -9.42 -3.93 0.91
CA PRO A 152 -10.84 -3.82 0.55
C PRO A 152 -11.72 -3.46 1.76
N GLY A 153 -12.66 -2.54 1.56
CA GLY A 153 -13.56 -2.06 2.59
C GLY A 153 -12.90 -1.34 3.77
N THR A 154 -11.66 -0.88 3.60
CA THR A 154 -10.94 -0.10 4.62
C THR A 154 -10.56 1.29 4.10
N GLY A 155 -10.64 2.28 4.99
CA GLY A 155 -10.30 3.66 4.68
C GLY A 155 -11.07 4.26 3.51
N LEU A 156 -10.34 4.53 2.43
CA LEU A 156 -10.89 5.08 1.19
C LEU A 156 -10.99 4.04 0.07
N SER A 157 -10.55 2.80 0.32
CA SER A 157 -10.80 1.68 -0.58
C SER A 157 -12.27 1.30 -0.53
N GLN A 158 -12.82 0.94 -1.69
CA GLN A 158 -14.20 0.45 -1.81
C GLN A 158 -14.29 -1.04 -1.44
N GLY A 159 -15.50 -1.59 -1.45
CA GLY A 159 -15.77 -2.98 -1.12
C GLY A 159 -15.96 -3.23 0.37
N ALA A 160 -15.78 -4.49 0.77
CA ALA A 160 -15.90 -4.96 2.14
C ALA A 160 -14.67 -5.79 2.56
N PRO A 161 -14.27 -5.77 3.86
CA PRO A 161 -13.29 -6.71 4.38
C PRO A 161 -13.84 -8.14 4.33
N THR A 162 -12.98 -9.15 4.29
CA THR A 162 -13.43 -10.56 4.33
C THR A 162 -12.64 -11.42 5.30
N VAL A 163 -11.50 -10.95 5.79
CA VAL A 163 -10.65 -11.64 6.75
C VAL A 163 -10.19 -12.98 6.20
N GLY A 164 -9.30 -12.91 5.19
CA GLY A 164 -8.73 -14.09 4.51
C GLY A 164 -9.49 -14.57 3.28
N GLY A 165 -10.51 -13.84 2.83
CA GLY A 165 -11.16 -14.11 1.56
C GLY A 165 -10.30 -13.75 0.33
N GLN A 166 -10.76 -14.15 -0.86
CA GLN A 166 -9.99 -14.00 -2.09
C GLN A 166 -9.70 -12.54 -2.46
N ASN A 167 -10.63 -11.62 -2.19
CA ASN A 167 -10.45 -10.19 -2.45
C ASN A 167 -9.20 -9.61 -1.78
N GLU A 168 -8.76 -10.15 -0.63
CA GLU A 168 -7.56 -9.68 0.07
C GLU A 168 -6.25 -10.13 -0.60
N SER A 169 -6.29 -11.17 -1.44
CA SER A 169 -5.19 -11.52 -2.34
C SER A 169 -5.25 -10.74 -3.66
N LEU A 170 -6.46 -10.50 -4.17
CA LEU A 170 -6.69 -9.84 -5.46
C LEU A 170 -6.49 -8.32 -5.41
N ALA A 171 -6.76 -7.68 -4.27
CA ALA A 171 -6.55 -6.25 -4.07
C ALA A 171 -5.07 -5.85 -4.23
N PRO A 172 -4.10 -6.43 -3.50
CA PRO A 172 -2.70 -6.12 -3.72
C PRO A 172 -2.22 -6.55 -5.11
N LYS A 173 -2.76 -7.64 -5.68
CA LYS A 173 -2.50 -8.00 -7.08
C LYS A 173 -2.89 -6.89 -8.04
N ALA A 174 -4.09 -6.30 -7.92
CA ALA A 174 -4.54 -5.21 -8.79
C ALA A 174 -3.62 -3.98 -8.70
N VAL A 175 -3.17 -3.63 -7.49
CA VAL A 175 -2.18 -2.56 -7.30
C VAL A 175 -0.85 -2.88 -7.99
N ILE A 176 -0.37 -4.12 -7.90
CA ILE A 176 0.85 -4.56 -8.62
C ILE A 176 0.64 -4.51 -10.14
N ASP A 177 -0.52 -4.96 -10.63
CA ASP A 177 -0.88 -4.86 -12.04
C ASP A 177 -0.88 -3.40 -12.52
N TRP A 178 -1.38 -2.46 -11.72
CA TRP A 178 -1.33 -1.03 -12.04
C TRP A 178 0.11 -0.50 -12.07
N LEU A 179 0.94 -0.88 -11.09
CA LEU A 179 2.36 -0.53 -11.04
C LEU A 179 3.16 -1.09 -12.23
N CYS A 180 2.62 -2.11 -12.90
CA CYS A 180 3.18 -2.69 -14.11
C CYS A 180 2.45 -2.24 -15.40
N GLY A 181 1.50 -1.31 -15.31
CA GLY A 181 0.77 -0.76 -16.45
C GLY A 181 -0.29 -1.70 -17.07
N ARG A 182 -0.76 -2.72 -16.33
CA ARG A 182 -1.75 -3.71 -16.83
C ARG A 182 -3.20 -3.36 -16.50
N VAL A 183 -3.44 -2.56 -15.46
CA VAL A 183 -4.78 -2.05 -15.10
C VAL A 183 -4.75 -0.56 -14.83
N SER A 184 -5.91 0.09 -14.89
CA SER A 184 -6.04 1.53 -14.71
C SER A 184 -6.11 1.94 -13.23
N GLY A 185 -5.42 3.02 -12.90
CA GLY A 185 -5.67 3.81 -11.70
C GLY A 185 -6.49 5.04 -12.05
N TYR A 186 -7.18 5.63 -11.08
CA TYR A 186 -8.08 6.77 -11.26
C TYR A 186 -7.88 7.85 -10.21
N THR A 187 -8.07 9.11 -10.55
CA THR A 187 -7.92 10.24 -9.60
C THR A 187 -8.99 10.27 -8.51
N THR A 188 -10.12 9.59 -8.73
CA THR A 188 -11.26 9.52 -7.81
C THR A 188 -11.89 8.13 -7.81
N PRO A 189 -12.63 7.74 -6.74
CA PRO A 189 -13.23 6.40 -6.65
C PRO A 189 -14.28 6.11 -7.73
N TYR A 190 -14.93 7.12 -8.30
CA TYR A 190 -16.00 6.92 -9.30
C TYR A 190 -15.77 7.67 -10.62
N GLY A 191 -14.66 8.40 -10.77
CA GLY A 191 -14.34 9.15 -11.99
C GLY A 191 -13.63 8.31 -13.04
N SER A 192 -13.38 8.94 -14.19
CA SER A 192 -12.78 8.30 -15.37
C SER A 192 -11.39 8.82 -15.73
N GLU A 193 -10.85 9.79 -14.99
CA GLU A 193 -9.51 10.33 -15.24
C GLU A 193 -8.45 9.34 -14.76
N ILE A 194 -7.63 8.87 -15.70
CA ILE A 194 -6.66 7.77 -15.49
C ILE A 194 -5.34 8.30 -14.93
N VAL A 195 -4.78 7.55 -13.99
CA VAL A 195 -3.43 7.73 -13.45
C VAL A 195 -2.58 6.52 -13.84
N VAL A 196 -1.42 6.77 -14.45
CA VAL A 196 -0.47 5.73 -14.89
C VAL A 196 0.83 5.79 -14.08
N ALA A 197 1.40 4.63 -13.75
CA ALA A 197 2.64 4.51 -12.98
C ALA A 197 3.89 4.56 -13.87
N TYR A 198 4.05 5.59 -14.70
CA TYR A 198 5.18 5.72 -15.66
C TYR A 198 6.56 5.74 -15.00
N TRP A 199 6.62 6.08 -13.71
CA TRP A 199 7.81 6.14 -12.87
C TRP A 199 8.22 4.76 -12.29
N SER A 200 7.40 3.72 -12.49
CA SER A 200 7.65 2.38 -11.97
C SER A 200 8.47 1.57 -12.96
N THR A 201 9.41 0.77 -12.44
CA THR A 201 10.09 -0.26 -13.24
C THR A 201 9.24 -1.52 -13.47
N GLY A 202 8.08 -1.61 -12.81
CA GLY A 202 7.27 -2.83 -12.75
C GLY A 202 7.77 -3.87 -11.76
N LYS A 203 8.91 -3.63 -11.08
CA LYS A 203 9.45 -4.51 -10.04
C LYS A 203 8.96 -4.07 -8.66
N VAL A 204 8.22 -4.92 -7.99
CA VAL A 204 7.57 -4.66 -6.71
C VAL A 204 8.05 -5.65 -5.66
N GLY A 205 8.47 -5.13 -4.50
CA GLY A 205 8.68 -5.91 -3.28
C GLY A 205 7.60 -5.58 -2.26
N MET A 206 7.05 -6.59 -1.57
CA MET A 206 6.06 -6.39 -0.51
C MET A 206 6.63 -6.72 0.87
N THR A 207 6.21 -5.96 1.89
CA THR A 207 6.60 -6.22 3.29
C THR A 207 5.52 -5.75 4.26
N GLY A 208 5.62 -6.17 5.52
CA GLY A 208 4.73 -5.74 6.59
C GLY A 208 4.75 -6.72 7.76
N THR A 209 4.15 -6.29 8.87
CA THR A 209 4.06 -7.09 10.11
C THR A 209 2.62 -7.51 10.37
N SER A 210 2.41 -8.70 10.93
CA SER A 210 1.07 -9.23 11.26
C SER A 210 0.23 -9.35 9.99
N TYR A 211 -0.99 -8.81 9.95
CA TYR A 211 -1.84 -8.79 8.77
C TYR A 211 -1.15 -8.14 7.55
N ASN A 212 -0.37 -7.08 7.76
CA ASN A 212 0.41 -6.47 6.68
C ASN A 212 1.52 -7.41 6.17
N GLY A 213 1.92 -8.42 6.96
CA GLY A 213 2.80 -9.51 6.56
C GLY A 213 2.04 -10.70 5.94
N THR A 214 0.78 -10.92 6.32
CA THR A 214 -0.14 -11.89 5.69
C THR A 214 -0.42 -11.55 4.24
N LEU A 215 -0.72 -10.28 3.94
CA LEU A 215 -1.11 -9.83 2.60
C LEU A 215 -0.03 -10.02 1.51
N PRO A 216 1.28 -9.84 1.78
CA PRO A 216 2.34 -10.27 0.87
C PRO A 216 2.28 -11.75 0.49
N LEU A 217 2.00 -12.65 1.45
CA LEU A 217 1.83 -14.07 1.15
C LEU A 217 0.59 -14.30 0.29
N ALA A 218 -0.54 -13.69 0.66
CA ALA A 218 -1.77 -13.78 -0.13
C ALA A 218 -1.55 -13.32 -1.57
N ALA A 219 -0.93 -12.16 -1.78
CA ALA A 219 -0.58 -11.64 -3.10
C ALA A 219 0.34 -12.60 -3.88
N ALA A 220 1.36 -13.17 -3.23
CA ALA A 220 2.28 -14.10 -3.87
C ALA A 220 1.59 -15.37 -4.38
N THR A 221 0.57 -15.88 -3.68
CA THR A 221 -0.20 -17.06 -4.15
C THR A 221 -0.97 -16.82 -5.45
N THR A 222 -1.18 -15.57 -5.85
CA THR A 222 -1.84 -15.24 -7.11
C THR A 222 -0.93 -15.41 -8.33
N GLY A 223 0.40 -15.51 -8.14
CA GLY A 223 1.37 -15.56 -9.23
C GLY A 223 1.47 -14.26 -10.04
N VAL A 224 1.07 -13.12 -9.47
CA VAL A 224 1.10 -11.83 -10.17
C VAL A 224 2.50 -11.47 -10.66
N GLU A 225 2.61 -11.15 -11.95
CA GLU A 225 3.87 -10.73 -12.56
C GLU A 225 4.35 -9.39 -11.98
N GLY A 226 5.65 -9.25 -11.76
CA GLY A 226 6.27 -8.05 -11.19
C GLY A 226 6.35 -8.03 -9.66
N LEU A 227 5.71 -8.98 -8.95
CA LEU A 227 6.01 -9.22 -7.53
C LEU A 227 7.29 -10.04 -7.40
N GLU A 228 8.41 -9.36 -7.21
CA GLU A 228 9.75 -9.97 -7.27
C GLU A 228 10.19 -10.54 -5.90
N ALA A 229 9.70 -9.97 -4.80
CA ALA A 229 10.08 -10.39 -3.45
C ALA A 229 8.99 -10.08 -2.42
N ILE A 230 8.88 -10.96 -1.41
CA ILE A 230 8.08 -10.71 -0.22
C ILE A 230 8.93 -10.85 1.04
N ILE A 231 8.72 -9.95 2.00
CA ILE A 231 9.35 -9.97 3.32
C ILE A 231 8.23 -9.92 4.37
N PRO A 232 7.49 -11.02 4.57
CA PRO A 232 6.42 -11.11 5.56
C PRO A 232 7.01 -11.24 6.97
N ILE A 233 6.55 -10.40 7.90
CA ILE A 233 7.02 -10.40 9.29
C ILE A 233 5.85 -10.83 10.19
N ALA A 234 6.01 -11.89 10.97
CA ALA A 234 4.95 -12.46 11.82
C ALA A 234 3.59 -12.62 11.10
N PRO A 235 3.53 -13.19 9.88
CA PRO A 235 2.29 -13.31 9.14
C PRO A 235 1.35 -14.35 9.76
N ASN A 236 0.05 -14.16 9.52
CA ASN A 236 -0.90 -15.26 9.54
C ASN A 236 -0.84 -15.99 8.19
N THR A 237 -0.63 -17.31 8.19
CA THR A 237 -0.60 -18.13 6.97
C THR A 237 -1.89 -18.92 6.74
N SER A 238 -2.79 -18.97 7.73
CA SER A 238 -4.07 -19.67 7.69
C SER A 238 -4.96 -19.15 8.82
N TYR A 239 -6.09 -18.52 8.47
CA TYR A 239 -7.07 -18.06 9.45
C TYR A 239 -7.65 -19.19 10.31
N TYR A 240 -7.70 -20.41 9.78
CA TYR A 240 -7.99 -21.57 10.62
C TYR A 240 -6.95 -21.74 11.72
N HIS A 241 -5.64 -21.76 11.40
CA HIS A 241 -4.61 -21.94 12.43
C HIS A 241 -4.44 -20.74 13.38
N TYR A 242 -4.93 -19.57 12.96
CA TYR A 242 -4.92 -18.38 13.79
C TYR A 242 -5.99 -18.42 14.89
N TYR A 243 -7.21 -18.91 14.59
CA TYR A 243 -8.33 -18.94 15.52
C TYR A 243 -8.78 -20.35 15.97
N ARG A 244 -8.21 -21.41 15.39
CA ARG A 244 -8.60 -22.82 15.62
C ARG A 244 -7.37 -23.73 15.66
N SER A 245 -7.53 -24.90 16.27
CA SER A 245 -6.55 -25.99 16.22
C SER A 245 -7.23 -27.33 16.46
N ASN A 246 -6.99 -28.32 15.59
CA ASN A 246 -7.50 -29.70 15.73
C ASN A 246 -9.01 -29.80 16.03
N GLY A 247 -9.82 -28.94 15.38
CA GLY A 247 -11.27 -28.92 15.55
C GLY A 247 -11.78 -28.11 16.75
N LEU A 248 -10.90 -27.46 17.51
CA LEU A 248 -11.25 -26.64 18.67
C LEU A 248 -11.00 -25.16 18.43
N VAL A 249 -11.73 -24.32 19.18
CA VAL A 249 -11.47 -22.88 19.29
C VAL A 249 -10.16 -22.66 20.04
N ARG A 250 -9.28 -21.84 19.45
CA ARG A 250 -8.02 -21.43 20.06
C ARG A 250 -7.81 -19.96 19.79
N SER A 251 -8.00 -19.13 20.80
CA SER A 251 -7.77 -17.69 20.67
C SER A 251 -6.28 -17.37 20.43
N PRO A 252 -5.99 -16.25 19.75
CA PRO A 252 -4.64 -15.72 19.65
C PRO A 252 -4.07 -15.37 21.05
N GLY A 253 -2.76 -15.48 21.20
CA GLY A 253 -2.10 -15.20 22.48
C GLY A 253 -2.33 -13.75 22.92
N GLY A 254 -2.95 -13.55 24.08
CA GLY A 254 -3.29 -12.23 24.62
C GLY A 254 -4.69 -11.72 24.24
N TYR A 255 -5.43 -12.44 23.41
CA TYR A 255 -6.70 -12.00 22.82
C TYR A 255 -7.80 -13.06 22.99
N LEU A 256 -8.09 -13.45 24.24
CA LEU A 256 -9.13 -14.44 24.54
C LEU A 256 -10.50 -13.96 24.05
N GLY A 257 -11.19 -14.79 23.29
CA GLY A 257 -12.49 -14.45 22.70
C GLY A 257 -12.43 -13.71 21.37
N GLU A 258 -11.24 -13.41 20.83
CA GLU A 258 -11.12 -12.90 19.47
C GLU A 258 -11.41 -14.00 18.45
N ASP A 259 -12.12 -13.63 17.38
CA ASP A 259 -12.39 -14.48 16.22
C ASP A 259 -12.50 -13.62 14.94
N ILE A 260 -12.80 -14.26 13.80
CA ILE A 260 -12.89 -13.62 12.49
C ILE A 260 -13.85 -12.42 12.46
N ASP A 261 -15.01 -12.53 13.13
CA ASP A 261 -16.01 -11.46 13.21
C ASP A 261 -15.51 -10.27 14.04
N VAL A 262 -14.84 -10.52 15.16
CA VAL A 262 -14.18 -9.48 15.96
C VAL A 262 -13.12 -8.74 15.13
N LEU A 263 -12.31 -9.48 14.37
CA LEU A 263 -11.30 -8.87 13.50
C LEU A 263 -11.93 -8.10 12.34
N TYR A 264 -13.03 -8.60 11.77
CA TYR A 264 -13.80 -7.91 10.74
C TYR A 264 -14.24 -6.53 11.24
N ASP A 265 -14.94 -6.47 12.38
CA ASP A 265 -15.39 -5.21 12.98
C ASP A 265 -14.20 -4.29 13.29
N PHE A 266 -13.12 -4.88 13.80
CA PHE A 266 -11.92 -4.12 14.16
C PHE A 266 -11.32 -3.34 12.99
N ILE A 267 -11.42 -3.86 11.76
CA ILE A 267 -10.81 -3.25 10.57
C ILE A 267 -11.79 -2.54 9.63
N HIS A 268 -13.10 -2.65 9.87
CA HIS A 268 -14.15 -2.18 8.96
C HIS A 268 -14.25 -0.64 8.90
N SER A 269 -13.22 0.00 8.34
CA SER A 269 -13.00 1.45 8.32
C SER A 269 -13.40 2.12 7.00
N GLY A 270 -14.05 1.39 6.10
CA GLY A 270 -14.49 1.82 4.77
C GLY A 270 -15.59 2.87 4.77
N ASP A 271 -16.39 2.94 3.70
CA ASP A 271 -17.53 3.86 3.60
C ASP A 271 -18.59 3.54 4.65
N GLU A 272 -18.87 4.47 5.57
CA GLU A 272 -19.85 4.30 6.65
C GLU A 272 -21.25 3.96 6.13
N SER A 273 -21.62 4.40 4.93
CA SER A 273 -22.92 4.08 4.32
C SER A 273 -23.03 2.63 3.83
N LYS A 274 -21.91 1.91 3.75
CA LYS A 274 -21.83 0.53 3.25
C LYS A 274 -21.53 -0.51 4.35
N ARG A 275 -21.47 -0.14 5.62
CA ARG A 275 -21.07 -1.04 6.72
C ARG A 275 -22.21 -1.85 7.37
N ALA A 276 -23.38 -1.92 6.74
CA ALA A 276 -24.60 -2.47 7.31
C ALA A 276 -24.61 -4.01 7.44
#